data_AF-A0A5J6Q806-F1
#
_entry.id   AF-A0A5J6Q806-F1
#
_cell.length_a   1.000
_cell.length_b   1.000
_cell.length_c   1.000
_cell.angle_alpha   90.00
_cell.angle_beta   90.00
_cell.angle_gamma   90.00
#
_symmetry.space_group_name_H-M   'P 1'
#
loop_
_entity.id
_entity.type
_entity.pdbx_description
1 polymer ?
#
loop_
_entity_poly.entity_id
_entity_poly.type
_entity_poly.pdbx_seq_one_letter_code
_entity_poly.pdbx_strand_id
1 'polypeptide(L)'
;MDIKKIQHILGQLTEVNEQLISLADDIWLDIDPRNNESITAGAQFLQDYNQSTQQLSQTAAAIEQQLSQYFQQDSASLQPVIEHGSDDAQKNQRMIKELDRSQAYSLRDNFTFKRPYGFVLNGIAYTQITTWKAIYLKVLDILYSTNPDKFAALVTEQRFISNRGNPLFAHQKEKLRVAHALTAGFYTEVNMSANTIKDTLIQVLDYFYIDENSMRIYLREDRDA
;
A
#
# COMPACT_ATOMS: atom_id res chain seq x y z
N MET A 1 -26.78 6.63 5.04
CA MET A 1 -25.63 5.93 5.65
C MET A 1 -24.45 6.88 5.61
N ASP A 2 -23.65 6.97 6.67
CA ASP A 2 -22.52 7.90 6.74
C ASP A 2 -21.32 7.34 5.96
N ILE A 3 -20.92 8.02 4.88
CA ILE A 3 -19.77 7.63 4.04
C ILE A 3 -18.49 7.58 4.87
N LYS A 4 -18.32 8.45 5.86
CA LYS A 4 -17.14 8.44 6.74
C LYS A 4 -17.05 7.16 7.54
N LYS A 5 -18.19 6.61 7.95
CA LYS A 5 -18.25 5.32 8.65
C LYS A 5 -17.84 4.17 7.73
N ILE A 6 -18.23 4.21 6.46
CA ILE A 6 -17.84 3.21 5.46
C ILE A 6 -16.32 3.28 5.23
N GLN A 7 -15.79 4.48 4.98
CA GLN A 7 -14.35 4.73 4.81
C GLN A 7 -13.54 4.22 6.01
N HIS A 8 -14.02 4.48 7.23
CA HIS A 8 -13.37 4.00 8.45
C HIS A 8 -13.31 2.47 8.52
N ILE A 9 -14.43 1.78 8.27
CA ILE A 9 -14.50 0.32 8.32
C ILE A 9 -13.62 -0.31 7.23
N LEU A 10 -13.66 0.21 6.00
CA LEU A 10 -12.81 -0.28 4.91
C LEU A 10 -11.32 -0.04 5.19
N GLY A 11 -10.98 1.09 5.82
CA GLY A 11 -9.64 1.39 6.31
C GLY A 11 -9.17 0.36 7.34
N GLN A 12 -9.99 0.06 8.35
CA GLN A 12 -9.67 -0.96 9.37
C GLN A 12 -9.51 -2.36 8.76
N LEU A 13 -10.38 -2.74 7.84
CA LEU A 13 -10.28 -4.02 7.14
C LEU A 13 -8.98 -4.13 6.34
N THR A 14 -8.60 -3.06 5.65
CA THR A 14 -7.33 -2.99 4.91
C THR A 14 -6.13 -3.07 5.85
N GLU A 15 -6.17 -2.35 6.97
CA GLU A 15 -5.10 -2.37 7.97
C GLU A 15 -4.86 -3.77 8.55
N VAL A 16 -5.94 -4.46 8.95
CA VAL A 16 -5.87 -5.85 9.43
C VAL A 16 -5.29 -6.77 8.36
N ASN A 17 -5.72 -6.60 7.12
CA ASN A 17 -5.20 -7.40 6.01
C ASN A 17 -3.69 -7.19 5.80
N GLU A 18 -3.21 -5.95 5.81
CA GLU A 18 -1.77 -5.63 5.70
C GLU A 18 -0.95 -6.22 6.86
N GLN A 19 -1.50 -6.20 8.08
CA GLN A 19 -0.86 -6.79 9.26
C GLN A 19 -0.77 -8.32 9.15
N LEU A 20 -1.82 -8.99 8.67
CA LEU A 20 -1.80 -10.45 8.46
C LEU A 20 -0.80 -10.84 7.37
N ILE A 21 -0.68 -10.08 6.28
CA ILE A 21 0.36 -10.35 5.28
C ILE A 21 1.75 -10.17 5.89
N SER A 22 1.96 -9.12 6.69
CA SER A 22 3.24 -8.88 7.37
C SER A 22 3.57 -9.98 8.40
N LEU A 23 2.57 -10.55 9.06
CA LEU A 23 2.76 -11.63 10.03
C LEU A 23 3.29 -12.92 9.35
N ALA A 24 2.95 -13.18 8.09
CA ALA A 24 3.52 -14.32 7.36
C ALA A 24 5.05 -14.21 7.23
N ASP A 25 5.57 -12.98 7.05
CA ASP A 25 7.01 -12.71 6.96
C ASP A 25 7.72 -13.05 8.29
N ASP A 26 7.09 -12.73 9.41
CA ASP A 26 7.63 -13.04 10.75
C ASP A 26 7.53 -14.53 11.09
N ILE A 27 6.42 -15.18 10.77
CA ILE A 27 6.24 -16.63 11.01
C ILE A 27 7.29 -17.44 10.25
N TRP A 28 7.69 -16.99 9.06
CA TRP A 28 8.78 -17.63 8.32
C TRP A 28 10.10 -17.66 9.10
N LEU A 29 10.39 -16.62 9.89
CA LEU A 29 11.62 -16.51 10.68
C LEU A 29 11.66 -17.47 11.88
N ASP A 30 10.50 -17.91 12.36
CA ASP A 30 10.37 -18.83 13.49
C ASP A 30 10.54 -20.32 13.09
N ILE A 31 10.62 -20.63 11.78
CA ILE A 31 10.84 -21.99 11.30
C ILE A 31 12.31 -22.38 11.51
N ASP A 32 12.57 -23.44 12.29
CA ASP A 32 13.93 -23.92 12.52
C ASP A 32 14.46 -24.65 11.26
N PRO A 33 15.46 -24.09 10.56
CA PRO A 33 15.98 -24.68 9.32
C PRO A 33 16.80 -25.95 9.55
N ARG A 34 17.07 -26.33 10.81
CA ARG A 34 17.82 -27.54 11.17
C ARG A 34 16.91 -28.69 11.61
N ASN A 35 15.60 -28.46 11.67
CA ASN A 35 14.62 -29.46 12.07
C ASN A 35 13.64 -29.74 10.93
N ASN A 36 13.73 -30.93 10.32
CA ASN A 36 12.88 -31.34 9.20
C ASN A 36 11.38 -31.35 9.55
N GLU A 37 11.01 -31.67 10.79
CA GLU A 37 9.62 -31.63 11.25
C GLU A 37 9.13 -30.18 11.34
N SER A 38 9.97 -29.27 11.87
CA SER A 38 9.70 -27.83 11.91
C SER A 38 9.53 -27.25 10.51
N ILE A 39 10.42 -27.60 9.57
CA ILE A 39 10.33 -27.18 8.17
C ILE A 39 9.02 -27.65 7.55
N THR A 40 8.67 -28.93 7.72
CA THR A 40 7.47 -29.50 7.10
C THR A 40 6.20 -28.90 7.68
N ALA A 41 6.11 -28.80 9.01
CA ALA A 41 4.96 -28.23 9.70
C ALA A 41 4.82 -26.72 9.40
N GLY A 42 5.93 -25.98 9.43
CA GLY A 42 5.96 -24.55 9.12
C GLY A 42 5.58 -24.26 7.67
N ALA A 43 6.08 -25.05 6.71
CA ALA A 43 5.72 -24.92 5.31
C ALA A 43 4.22 -25.19 5.07
N GLN A 44 3.67 -26.25 5.68
CA GLN A 44 2.25 -26.56 5.58
C GLN A 44 1.38 -25.45 6.20
N PHE A 45 1.73 -25.01 7.42
CA PHE A 45 1.03 -23.90 8.07
C PHE A 45 1.05 -22.65 7.21
N LEU A 46 2.21 -22.25 6.67
CA LEU A 46 2.34 -21.05 5.84
C LEU A 46 1.55 -21.17 4.54
N GLN A 47 1.47 -22.36 3.95
CA GLN A 47 0.61 -22.59 2.79
C GLN A 47 -0.86 -22.30 3.13
N ASP A 48 -1.36 -22.88 4.22
CA ASP A 48 -2.75 -22.72 4.65
C ASP A 48 -3.05 -21.27 5.09
N TYR A 49 -2.09 -20.65 5.78
CA TYR A 49 -2.15 -19.25 6.22
C TYR A 49 -2.21 -18.30 5.01
N ASN A 50 -1.29 -18.45 4.05
CA ASN A 50 -1.25 -17.61 2.85
C ASN A 50 -2.52 -17.75 2.02
N GLN A 51 -3.07 -18.97 1.92
CA GLN A 51 -4.36 -19.19 1.25
C GLN A 51 -5.49 -18.43 1.96
N SER A 52 -5.52 -18.49 3.30
CA SER A 52 -6.54 -17.79 4.10
C SER A 52 -6.43 -16.26 3.97
N THR A 53 -5.22 -15.72 4.05
CA THR A 53 -4.95 -14.28 3.89
C THR A 53 -5.28 -13.80 2.47
N GLN A 54 -5.00 -14.62 1.45
CA GLN A 54 -5.41 -14.32 0.08
C GLN A 54 -6.94 -14.26 -0.06
N GLN A 55 -7.67 -15.22 0.52
CA GLN A 55 -9.13 -15.24 0.51
C GLN A 55 -9.72 -14.02 1.23
N LEU A 56 -9.14 -13.62 2.36
CA LEU A 56 -9.51 -12.41 3.07
C LEU A 56 -9.32 -11.17 2.18
N SER A 57 -8.18 -11.05 1.52
CA SER A 57 -7.87 -9.92 0.63
C SER A 57 -8.85 -9.82 -0.54
N GLN A 58 -9.18 -10.96 -1.16
CA GLN A 58 -10.17 -11.03 -2.25
C GLN A 58 -11.57 -10.68 -1.75
N THR A 59 -11.93 -11.14 -0.55
CA THR A 59 -13.22 -10.82 0.08
C THR A 59 -13.32 -9.34 0.43
N ALA A 60 -12.26 -8.75 0.98
CA ALA A 60 -12.20 -7.32 1.28
C ALA A 60 -12.37 -6.46 0.03
N ALA A 61 -11.71 -6.82 -1.07
CA ALA A 61 -11.88 -6.15 -2.36
C ALA A 61 -13.30 -6.31 -2.91
N ALA A 62 -13.92 -7.49 -2.77
CA ALA A 62 -15.31 -7.72 -3.17
C ALA A 62 -16.30 -6.88 -2.35
N ILE A 63 -16.07 -6.73 -1.04
CA ILE A 63 -16.89 -5.86 -0.17
C ILE A 63 -16.77 -4.40 -0.61
N GLU A 64 -15.55 -3.91 -0.87
CA GLU A 64 -15.33 -2.55 -1.40
C GLU A 64 -16.13 -2.34 -2.69
N GLN A 65 -16.04 -3.28 -3.64
CA GLN A 65 -16.77 -3.22 -4.91
C GLN A 65 -18.29 -3.23 -4.71
N GLN A 66 -18.81 -4.09 -3.84
CA GLN A 66 -20.26 -4.18 -3.57
C GLN A 66 -20.79 -2.87 -2.96
N LEU A 67 -20.04 -2.27 -2.03
CA LEU A 67 -20.40 -0.98 -1.44
C LEU A 67 -20.38 0.13 -2.50
N SER A 68 -19.34 0.20 -3.34
CA SER A 68 -19.28 1.16 -4.45
C SER A 68 -20.49 1.06 -5.38
N GLN A 69 -20.83 -0.17 -5.78
CA GLN A 69 -21.98 -0.43 -6.65
C GLN A 69 -23.31 -0.04 -5.99
N TYR A 70 -23.52 -0.42 -4.73
CA TYR A 70 -24.76 -0.14 -4.00
C TYR A 70 -24.97 1.37 -3.78
N PHE A 71 -23.90 2.09 -3.42
CA PHE A 71 -23.97 3.54 -3.19
C PHE A 71 -23.84 4.37 -4.46
N GLN A 72 -23.62 3.74 -5.63
CA GLN A 72 -23.37 4.43 -6.91
C GLN A 72 -22.23 5.45 -6.79
N GLN A 73 -21.19 5.07 -6.05
CA GLN A 73 -20.00 5.87 -5.84
C GLN A 73 -18.80 5.16 -6.44
N ASP A 74 -17.93 5.92 -7.08
CA ASP A 74 -16.63 5.41 -7.52
C ASP A 74 -15.85 4.91 -6.31
N SER A 75 -15.07 3.83 -6.47
CA SER A 75 -14.27 3.27 -5.38
C SER A 75 -13.37 4.32 -4.72
N ALA A 76 -12.88 5.29 -5.48
CA ALA A 76 -12.11 6.43 -4.98
C ALA A 76 -12.86 7.27 -3.92
N SER A 77 -14.20 7.36 -4.00
CA SER A 77 -15.02 8.08 -3.01
C SER A 77 -15.17 7.32 -1.69
N LEU A 78 -15.01 6.00 -1.72
CA LEU A 78 -15.02 5.13 -0.52
C LEU A 78 -13.65 5.01 0.14
N GLN A 79 -12.61 5.58 -0.47
CA GLN A 79 -11.29 5.72 0.15
C GLN A 79 -11.25 7.00 1.00
N PRO A 80 -10.43 7.05 2.07
CA PRO A 80 -10.23 8.27 2.85
C PRO A 80 -9.71 9.40 1.97
N VAL A 81 -10.20 10.62 2.20
CA VAL A 81 -9.68 11.82 1.52
C VAL A 81 -8.30 12.11 2.08
N ILE A 82 -7.27 11.95 1.24
CA ILE A 82 -5.89 12.32 1.58
C ILE A 82 -5.75 13.83 1.42
N GLU A 83 -5.46 14.51 2.52
CA GLU A 83 -5.14 15.94 2.46
C GLU A 83 -3.73 16.13 1.90
N HIS A 84 -3.55 17.11 1.01
CA HIS A 84 -2.24 17.43 0.45
C HIS A 84 -1.99 18.93 0.33
N GLY A 85 -0.69 19.28 0.32
CA GLY A 85 -0.21 20.66 0.24
C GLY A 85 0.06 21.19 -1.17
N SER A 86 -0.13 20.39 -2.23
CA SER A 86 0.28 20.77 -3.61
C SER A 86 -0.31 22.10 -4.11
N ASP A 87 -1.50 22.48 -3.65
CA ASP A 87 -2.27 23.58 -4.23
C ASP A 87 -2.00 24.92 -3.54
N ASP A 88 -1.37 24.90 -2.35
CA ASP A 88 -1.12 26.09 -1.53
C ASP A 88 0.18 25.91 -0.72
N ALA A 89 1.17 26.76 -1.02
CA ALA A 89 2.47 26.72 -0.36
C ALA A 89 2.41 26.96 1.16
N GLN A 90 1.51 27.84 1.64
CA GLN A 90 1.32 28.07 3.08
C GLN A 90 0.66 26.86 3.74
N LYS A 91 -0.34 26.26 3.09
CA LYS A 91 -0.96 25.00 3.57
C LYS A 91 0.08 23.90 3.65
N ASN A 92 0.89 23.71 2.61
CA ASN A 92 1.96 22.72 2.58
C ASN A 92 2.95 22.89 3.73
N GLN A 93 3.44 24.11 3.96
CA GLN A 93 4.35 24.39 5.07
C GLN A 93 3.75 24.07 6.43
N ARG A 94 2.45 24.34 6.64
CA ARG A 94 1.75 23.97 7.89
C ARG A 94 1.69 22.46 8.07
N MET A 95 1.34 21.73 7.01
CA MET A 95 1.25 20.27 7.02
C MET A 95 2.62 19.61 7.27
N ILE A 96 3.69 20.08 6.61
CA ILE A 96 5.05 19.61 6.86
C ILE A 96 5.44 19.84 8.33
N LYS A 97 5.17 21.04 8.85
CA LYS A 97 5.47 21.37 10.25
C LYS A 97 4.67 20.51 11.23
N GLU A 98 3.46 20.10 10.88
CA GLU A 98 2.65 19.18 11.68
C GLU A 98 3.24 17.77 11.68
N LEU A 99 3.63 17.26 10.51
CA LEU A 99 4.29 15.96 10.35
C LEU A 99 5.63 15.90 11.10
N ASP A 100 6.44 16.95 11.00
CA ASP A 100 7.75 17.07 11.66
C ASP A 100 7.68 17.12 13.20
N ARG A 101 6.47 17.17 13.80
CA ARG A 101 6.31 16.94 15.25
C ARG A 101 6.54 15.49 15.65
N SER A 102 6.47 14.57 14.69
CA SER A 102 6.72 13.14 14.85
C SER A 102 8.07 12.72 14.26
N GLN A 103 8.52 11.51 14.58
CA GLN A 103 9.74 10.96 13.98
C GLN A 103 9.52 10.71 12.47
N ALA A 104 10.38 11.27 11.64
CA ALA A 104 10.44 10.95 10.22
C ALA A 104 11.20 9.63 9.98
N TYR A 105 10.68 8.80 9.09
CA TYR A 105 11.27 7.54 8.65
C TYR A 105 11.59 7.59 7.16
N SER A 106 12.66 6.91 6.77
CA SER A 106 13.05 6.65 5.39
C SER A 106 12.33 5.42 4.85
N LEU A 107 12.28 5.27 3.52
CA LEU A 107 11.79 4.03 2.90
C LEU A 107 12.64 2.79 3.21
N ARG A 108 13.86 2.97 3.77
CA ARG A 108 14.73 1.86 4.20
C ARG A 108 14.41 1.33 5.59
N ASP A 109 13.58 2.04 6.36
CA ASP A 109 13.18 1.58 7.70
C ASP A 109 12.26 0.35 7.64
N ASN A 110 12.18 -0.40 8.74
CA ASN A 110 11.23 -1.50 8.86
C ASN A 110 9.85 -0.98 9.30
N PHE A 111 8.79 -1.40 8.61
CA PHE A 111 7.41 -1.00 8.86
C PHE A 111 6.47 -2.13 9.30
N THR A 112 6.99 -3.30 9.67
CA THR A 112 6.18 -4.41 10.22
C THR A 112 5.34 -3.92 11.40
N PHE A 113 4.03 -4.16 11.34
CA PHE A 113 3.00 -3.76 12.32
C PHE A 113 2.89 -2.25 12.60
N LYS A 114 3.51 -1.39 11.78
CA LYS A 114 3.41 0.06 11.94
C LYS A 114 2.25 0.62 11.13
N ARG A 115 1.65 1.71 11.62
CA ARG A 115 0.57 2.42 10.93
C ARG A 115 1.09 3.74 10.36
N PRO A 116 0.88 4.03 9.07
CA PRO A 116 1.22 5.32 8.53
C PRO A 116 0.27 6.40 9.08
N TYR A 117 0.73 7.65 9.02
CA TYR A 117 -0.10 8.84 9.20
C TYR A 117 -0.03 9.76 7.98
N GLY A 118 1.14 9.86 7.38
CA GLY A 118 1.37 10.69 6.21
C GLY A 118 2.76 10.49 5.63
N PHE A 119 3.03 11.18 4.53
CA PHE A 119 4.34 11.23 3.92
C PHE A 119 4.60 12.60 3.31
N VAL A 120 5.87 12.93 3.14
CA VAL A 120 6.32 14.03 2.29
C VAL A 120 7.01 13.43 1.09
N LEU A 121 6.69 13.87 -0.13
CA LEU A 121 7.38 13.49 -1.36
C LEU A 121 7.70 14.76 -2.15
N ASN A 122 8.97 14.93 -2.54
CA ASN A 122 9.44 16.12 -3.27
C ASN A 122 9.00 17.45 -2.60
N GLY A 123 8.99 17.48 -1.27
CA GLY A 123 8.60 18.66 -0.49
C GLY A 123 7.09 18.94 -0.44
N ILE A 124 6.23 18.03 -0.90
CA ILE A 124 4.77 18.13 -0.75
C ILE A 124 4.31 17.15 0.32
N ALA A 125 3.59 17.65 1.32
CA ALA A 125 3.00 16.83 2.38
C ALA A 125 1.65 16.22 1.96
N TYR A 126 1.45 14.98 2.40
CA TYR A 126 0.23 14.19 2.28
C TYR A 126 -0.10 13.60 3.66
N THR A 127 -1.28 13.88 4.21
CA THR A 127 -1.67 13.51 5.60
C THR A 127 -3.01 12.78 5.65
N GLN A 128 -3.40 12.34 6.85
CA GLN A 128 -4.64 11.61 7.12
C GLN A 128 -4.71 10.24 6.41
N ILE A 129 -3.54 9.60 6.25
CA ILE A 129 -3.42 8.28 5.64
C ILE A 129 -3.38 7.24 6.74
N THR A 130 -4.15 6.17 6.60
CA THR A 130 -4.27 5.12 7.64
C THR A 130 -3.75 3.75 7.22
N THR A 131 -3.45 3.54 5.94
CA THR A 131 -3.03 2.24 5.39
C THR A 131 -1.83 2.40 4.45
N TRP A 132 -1.01 1.36 4.34
CA TRP A 132 0.14 1.36 3.42
C TRP A 132 -0.32 1.32 1.96
N LYS A 133 -1.41 0.60 1.65
CA LYS A 133 -2.08 0.63 0.35
C LYS A 133 -2.42 2.05 -0.07
N ALA A 134 -2.93 2.89 0.84
CA ALA A 134 -3.26 4.28 0.51
C ALA A 134 -2.03 5.13 0.18
N ILE A 135 -0.90 4.95 0.89
CA ILE A 135 0.38 5.59 0.49
C ILE A 135 0.77 5.15 -0.91
N TYR A 136 0.78 3.83 -1.14
CA TYR A 136 1.21 3.26 -2.42
C TYR A 136 0.41 3.81 -3.60
N LEU A 137 -0.91 3.75 -3.52
CA LEU A 137 -1.80 4.24 -4.56
C LEU A 137 -1.64 5.75 -4.77
N LYS A 138 -1.48 6.53 -3.69
CA LYS A 138 -1.27 7.98 -3.82
C LYS A 138 0.04 8.31 -4.53
N VAL A 139 1.11 7.57 -4.27
CA VAL A 139 2.37 7.75 -5.00
C VAL A 139 2.17 7.41 -6.48
N LEU A 140 1.50 6.31 -6.81
CA LEU A 140 1.21 5.97 -8.20
C LEU A 140 0.40 7.06 -8.92
N ASP A 141 -0.60 7.65 -8.26
CA ASP A 141 -1.38 8.76 -8.82
C ASP A 141 -0.50 9.99 -9.11
N ILE A 142 0.44 10.30 -8.22
CA ILE A 142 1.40 11.40 -8.40
C ILE A 142 2.31 11.11 -9.61
N LEU A 143 2.82 9.88 -9.73
CA LEU A 143 3.70 9.47 -10.82
C LEU A 143 2.98 9.51 -12.18
N TYR A 144 1.74 9.00 -12.23
CA TYR A 144 0.90 9.07 -13.43
C TYR A 144 0.67 10.53 -13.83
N SER A 145 0.30 11.39 -12.88
CA SER A 145 0.05 12.82 -13.15
C SER A 145 1.30 13.56 -13.62
N THR A 146 2.49 13.11 -13.21
CA THR A 146 3.77 13.74 -13.56
C THR A 146 4.27 13.30 -14.93
N ASN A 147 4.17 12.01 -15.26
CA ASN A 147 4.63 11.49 -16.55
C ASN A 147 3.79 10.26 -16.97
N PRO A 148 2.64 10.48 -17.63
CA PRO A 148 1.72 9.41 -18.04
C PRO A 148 2.36 8.38 -18.98
N ASP A 149 3.21 8.81 -19.90
CA ASP A 149 3.85 7.93 -20.89
C ASP A 149 4.82 6.95 -20.21
N LYS A 150 5.62 7.46 -19.28
CA LYS A 150 6.54 6.63 -18.49
C LYS A 150 5.78 5.70 -17.55
N PHE A 151 4.66 6.16 -17.00
CA PHE A 151 3.77 5.34 -16.19
C PHE A 151 3.15 4.20 -17.00
N ALA A 152 2.73 4.47 -18.24
CA ALA A 152 2.17 3.46 -19.12
C ALA A 152 3.16 2.32 -19.42
N ALA A 153 4.47 2.60 -19.43
CA ALA A 153 5.50 1.59 -19.65
C ALA A 153 5.67 0.60 -18.46
N LEU A 154 5.17 0.92 -17.26
CA LEU A 154 5.31 0.07 -16.07
C LEU A 154 4.85 -1.38 -16.28
N VAL A 155 3.82 -1.60 -17.11
CA VAL A 155 3.26 -2.94 -17.38
C VAL A 155 4.19 -3.86 -18.18
N THR A 156 5.21 -3.31 -18.85
CA THR A 156 6.17 -4.06 -19.68
C THR A 156 7.56 -4.14 -19.08
N GLU A 157 7.80 -3.40 -17.99
CA GLU A 157 9.11 -3.31 -17.35
C GLU A 157 9.42 -4.56 -16.52
N GLN A 158 10.51 -5.26 -16.89
CA GLN A 158 10.89 -6.54 -16.30
C GLN A 158 11.12 -6.47 -14.78
N ARG A 159 11.58 -5.32 -14.28
CA ARG A 159 11.79 -5.10 -12.83
C ARG A 159 10.51 -5.18 -12.01
N PHE A 160 9.34 -4.96 -12.63
CA PHE A 160 8.04 -5.05 -11.97
C PHE A 160 7.37 -6.41 -12.19
N ILE A 161 8.13 -7.42 -12.61
CA ILE A 161 7.70 -8.81 -12.70
C ILE A 161 8.51 -9.61 -11.68
N SER A 162 7.81 -10.22 -10.73
CA SER A 162 8.45 -11.06 -9.71
C SER A 162 9.19 -12.25 -10.33
N ASN A 163 10.13 -12.84 -9.58
CA ASN A 163 10.85 -14.05 -9.99
C ASN A 163 9.93 -15.23 -10.34
N ARG A 164 8.69 -15.23 -9.82
CA ARG A 164 7.66 -16.24 -10.11
C ARG A 164 6.79 -15.89 -11.33
N GLY A 165 7.13 -14.84 -12.07
CA GLY A 165 6.40 -14.37 -13.25
C GLY A 165 5.13 -13.56 -12.94
N ASN A 166 4.82 -13.29 -11.66
CA ASN A 166 3.66 -12.46 -11.33
C ASN A 166 3.99 -10.99 -11.56
N PRO A 167 3.21 -10.26 -12.38
CA PRO A 167 3.39 -8.83 -12.59
C PRO A 167 2.87 -8.01 -11.40
N LEU A 168 3.46 -6.84 -11.19
CA LEU A 168 2.95 -5.82 -10.25
C LEU A 168 1.91 -4.92 -10.92
N PHE A 169 2.08 -4.61 -12.20
CA PHE A 169 1.18 -3.77 -13.00
C PHE A 169 0.61 -4.55 -14.18
N ALA A 170 -0.66 -4.34 -14.50
CA ALA A 170 -1.31 -4.99 -15.64
C ALA A 170 -2.44 -4.15 -16.23
N HIS A 171 -2.78 -4.41 -17.50
CA HIS A 171 -4.02 -3.90 -18.12
C HIS A 171 -5.25 -4.78 -17.82
N GLN A 172 -5.03 -6.00 -17.35
CA GLN A 172 -6.06 -6.99 -17.07
C GLN A 172 -5.98 -7.37 -15.60
N LYS A 173 -7.07 -7.16 -14.87
CA LYS A 173 -7.15 -7.44 -13.42
C LYS A 173 -6.89 -8.91 -13.10
N GLU A 174 -7.20 -9.81 -14.03
CA GLU A 174 -7.07 -11.26 -13.89
C GLU A 174 -5.61 -11.73 -13.81
N LYS A 175 -4.66 -10.87 -14.20
CA LYS A 175 -3.22 -11.15 -14.08
C LYS A 175 -2.66 -10.90 -12.67
N LEU A 176 -3.45 -10.33 -11.77
CA LEU A 176 -3.06 -9.94 -10.42
C LEU A 176 -3.84 -10.80 -9.41
N ARG A 177 -3.24 -11.05 -8.23
CA ARG A 177 -3.91 -11.83 -7.18
C ARG A 177 -5.04 -11.01 -6.57
N VAL A 178 -4.76 -9.73 -6.30
CA VAL A 178 -5.75 -8.73 -5.90
C VAL A 178 -5.46 -7.45 -6.66
N ALA A 179 -6.28 -7.19 -7.67
CA ALA A 179 -6.16 -5.99 -8.49
C ALA A 179 -6.81 -4.79 -7.82
N HIS A 180 -6.10 -3.66 -7.80
CA HIS A 180 -6.70 -2.34 -7.61
C HIS A 180 -6.68 -1.58 -8.92
N ALA A 181 -7.81 -1.00 -9.29
CA ALA A 181 -7.91 -0.18 -10.50
C ALA A 181 -7.18 1.15 -10.29
N LEU A 182 -6.40 1.54 -11.28
CA LEU A 182 -5.73 2.83 -11.38
C LEU A 182 -6.39 3.65 -12.49
N THR A 183 -5.94 4.90 -12.64
CA THR A 183 -6.37 5.78 -13.74
C THR A 183 -6.10 5.13 -15.11
N ALA A 184 -6.89 5.47 -16.13
CA ALA A 184 -6.69 5.05 -17.52
C ALA A 184 -6.68 3.54 -17.80
N GLY A 185 -7.38 2.74 -16.98
CA GLY A 185 -7.54 1.30 -17.23
C GLY A 185 -6.32 0.45 -16.87
N PHE A 186 -5.41 1.00 -16.06
CA PHE A 186 -4.34 0.25 -15.44
C PHE A 186 -4.82 -0.43 -14.16
N TYR A 187 -4.13 -1.48 -13.74
CA TYR A 187 -4.31 -2.14 -12.47
C TYR A 187 -2.96 -2.38 -11.81
N THR A 188 -2.95 -2.40 -10.47
CA THR A 188 -1.80 -2.80 -9.67
C THR A 188 -2.16 -3.91 -8.68
N GLU A 189 -1.21 -4.79 -8.37
CA GLU A 189 -1.28 -5.67 -7.21
C GLU A 189 -1.33 -4.82 -5.94
N VAL A 190 -2.14 -5.23 -4.96
CA VAL A 190 -2.25 -4.58 -3.64
C VAL A 190 -2.24 -5.56 -2.47
N ASN A 191 -2.18 -6.87 -2.72
CA ASN A 191 -1.99 -7.88 -1.67
C ASN A 191 -0.52 -7.94 -1.24
N MET A 192 -0.07 -6.91 -0.52
CA MET A 192 1.32 -6.69 -0.14
C MET A 192 1.43 -6.26 1.33
N SER A 193 2.50 -6.70 2.01
CA SER A 193 2.85 -6.19 3.35
C SER A 193 3.35 -4.75 3.26
N ALA A 194 3.40 -4.07 4.41
CA ALA A 194 3.98 -2.72 4.51
C ALA A 194 5.41 -2.65 3.94
N ASN A 195 6.22 -3.68 4.22
CA ASN A 195 7.58 -3.77 3.69
C ASN A 195 7.62 -4.10 2.20
N THR A 196 6.73 -4.96 1.70
CA THR A 196 6.65 -5.19 0.23
C THR A 196 6.25 -3.90 -0.50
N ILE A 197 5.34 -3.11 0.09
CA ILE A 197 4.95 -1.79 -0.44
C ILE A 197 6.14 -0.83 -0.45
N LYS A 198 6.92 -0.74 0.65
CA LYS A 198 8.08 0.17 0.70
C LYS A 198 9.14 -0.19 -0.36
N ASP A 199 9.40 -1.49 -0.56
CA ASP A 199 10.39 -1.97 -1.53
C ASP A 199 9.89 -1.71 -2.96
N THR A 200 8.59 -1.81 -3.17
CA THR A 200 7.94 -1.43 -4.42
C THR A 200 8.07 0.07 -4.67
N LEU A 201 7.81 0.91 -3.65
CA LEU A 201 7.95 2.37 -3.73
C LEU A 201 9.36 2.79 -4.12
N ILE A 202 10.38 2.19 -3.52
CA ILE A 202 11.78 2.43 -3.89
C ILE A 202 11.99 2.15 -5.38
N GLN A 203 11.53 1.01 -5.87
CA GLN A 203 11.72 0.62 -7.29
C GLN A 203 10.97 1.53 -8.27
N VAL A 204 9.74 1.94 -7.95
CA VAL A 204 9.00 2.87 -8.83
C VAL A 204 9.59 4.28 -8.77
N LEU A 205 9.99 4.79 -7.61
CA LEU A 205 10.64 6.11 -7.52
C LEU A 205 11.96 6.13 -8.30
N ASP A 206 12.81 5.10 -8.14
CA ASP A 206 14.04 4.93 -8.92
C ASP A 206 13.75 4.90 -10.43
N TYR A 207 12.77 4.10 -10.84
CA TYR A 207 12.37 4.04 -12.25
C TYR A 207 11.98 5.42 -12.78
N PHE A 208 11.30 6.25 -11.98
CA PHE A 208 10.94 7.62 -12.34
C PHE A 208 12.07 8.66 -12.17
N TYR A 209 13.27 8.25 -11.76
CA TYR A 209 14.41 9.12 -11.44
C TYR A 209 14.12 10.08 -10.27
N ILE A 210 13.30 9.64 -9.31
CA ILE A 210 13.03 10.35 -8.07
C ILE A 210 13.89 9.73 -6.98
N ASP A 211 14.70 10.56 -6.31
CA ASP A 211 15.50 10.12 -5.17
C ASP A 211 14.57 9.63 -4.05
N GLU A 212 14.72 8.39 -3.62
CA GLU A 212 13.97 7.80 -2.51
C GLU A 212 14.10 8.62 -1.20
N ASN A 213 15.21 9.36 -1.02
CA ASN A 213 15.41 10.23 0.14
C ASN A 213 14.54 11.49 0.10
N SER A 214 13.94 11.81 -1.06
CA SER A 214 12.94 12.86 -1.18
C SER A 214 11.59 12.44 -0.58
N MET A 215 11.43 11.14 -0.28
CA MET A 215 10.27 10.59 0.41
C MET A 215 10.56 10.37 1.90
N ARG A 216 9.75 10.99 2.76
CA ARG A 216 9.76 10.75 4.21
C ARG A 216 8.41 10.25 4.65
N ILE A 217 8.41 9.16 5.42
CA ILE A 217 7.23 8.57 6.02
C ILE A 217 7.09 9.07 7.45
N TYR A 218 5.85 9.34 7.85
CA TYR A 218 5.50 9.68 9.21
C TYR A 218 4.46 8.69 9.70
N LEU A 219 4.73 8.10 10.85
CA LEU A 219 3.88 7.09 11.44
C LEU A 219 2.87 7.73 12.38
N ARG A 220 1.76 7.03 12.58
CA ARG A 220 0.83 7.42 13.64
C ARG A 220 1.55 7.18 14.96
N GLU A 221 1.74 8.24 15.75
CA GLU A 221 1.97 8.06 17.18
C GLU A 221 0.77 7.26 17.71
N ASP A 222 1.01 6.21 18.51
CA ASP A 222 -0.05 5.51 19.21
C ASP A 222 -0.74 6.50 20.17
N ARG A 223 -1.65 7.31 19.63
CA ARG A 223 -2.51 8.25 20.35
C ARG A 223 -3.81 7.61 20.82
N ASP A 224 -3.94 6.30 20.62
CA ASP A 224 -5.06 5.48 21.07
C ASP A 224 -4.53 4.39 22.03
N ALA A 225 -4.22 4.79 23.25
CA ALA A 225 -4.17 3.92 24.43
C ALA A 225 -5.20 4.43 25.45
#